data_AF-A0A1W9GSS2-F1
#
_entry.id   AF-A0A1W9GSS2-F1
#
_cell.length_a   1.000
_cell.length_b   1.000
_cell.length_c   1.000
_cell.angle_alpha   90.00
_cell.angle_beta   90.00
_cell.angle_gamma   90.00
#
_symmetry.space_group_name_H-M   'P 1'
#
loop_
_entity.id
_entity.type
_entity.pdbx_description
1 polymer ?
#
loop_
_entity_poly.entity_id
_entity_poly.type
_entity_poly.pdbx_seq_one_letter_code
_entity_poly.pdbx_strand_id
1 'polypeptide(L)'
;MIGGAALHPGSRETALYPARPHRSVDTVEKYDPQTNRWSVRSSMPTARNHAAIGVVNNKIYVIGGRLGSAFIFTASNTNVVEEYDPATDQWGLVKARMPTERSGGAWVVYNGRIYVAGGEHQDSHLMAAFRALEAYDPSTNSWSELPMMPMPRHGLAGAVVGDRLHLVSGDVQSAGIIGMHVATDSHDIFQLGHR
;
A
#
# COMPACT_ATOMS: atom_id res chain seq x y z
N MET A 1 0.71 -8.81 10.71
CA MET A 1 0.92 -7.36 10.54
C MET A 1 2.27 -7.15 9.87
N ILE A 2 2.35 -6.25 8.89
CA ILE A 2 3.59 -5.88 8.20
C ILE A 2 3.62 -4.35 8.09
N GLY A 3 4.61 -3.72 8.71
CA GLY A 3 4.76 -2.27 8.72
C GLY A 3 3.73 -1.53 9.56
N GLY A 4 3.50 -0.27 9.21
CA GLY A 4 2.58 0.62 9.91
C GLY A 4 3.30 1.84 10.47
N ALA A 5 2.67 2.48 11.45
CA ALA A 5 3.24 3.62 12.15
C ALA A 5 3.14 3.43 13.65
N ALA A 6 4.12 3.96 14.37
CA ALA A 6 4.18 3.89 15.82
C ALA A 6 4.63 5.22 16.42
N LEU A 7 4.29 5.41 17.69
CA LEU A 7 4.88 6.45 18.51
C LEU A 7 6.38 6.23 18.65
N HIS A 8 7.12 7.30 18.93
CA HIS A 8 8.53 7.13 19.32
C HIS A 8 8.65 6.30 20.61
N PRO A 9 9.72 5.50 20.75
CA PRO A 9 10.00 4.76 21.97
C PRO A 9 9.98 5.67 23.20
N GLY A 10 9.27 5.24 24.26
CA GLY A 10 9.11 6.01 25.50
C GLY A 10 7.98 7.04 25.50
N SER A 11 7.23 7.18 24.40
CA SER A 11 6.04 8.03 24.37
C SER A 11 4.95 7.52 25.34
N ARG A 12 4.25 8.45 26.01
CA ARG A 12 3.05 8.19 26.82
C ARG A 12 1.76 8.54 26.09
N GLU A 13 1.85 8.98 24.84
CA GLU A 13 0.69 9.29 24.02
C GLU A 13 -0.11 8.01 23.74
N THR A 14 -1.43 8.15 23.61
CA THR A 14 -2.34 7.03 23.30
C THR A 14 -2.75 6.98 21.83
N ALA A 15 -2.34 7.96 21.04
CA ALA A 15 -2.65 8.08 19.62
C ALA A 15 -1.51 8.74 18.85
N LEU A 16 -1.44 8.49 17.54
CA LEU A 16 -0.54 9.19 16.63
C LEU A 16 -1.12 10.57 16.34
N TYR A 17 -0.31 11.61 16.53
CA TYR A 17 -0.70 12.98 16.21
C TYR A 17 0.23 13.57 15.14
N PRO A 18 -0.33 14.28 14.14
CA PRO A 18 0.42 15.02 13.12
C PRO A 18 1.61 15.82 13.66
N ALA A 19 1.39 16.57 14.73
CA ALA A 19 2.34 17.52 15.31
C ALA A 19 3.22 16.93 16.43
N ARG A 20 3.17 15.61 16.66
CA ARG A 20 3.99 14.93 17.68
C ARG A 20 4.96 13.95 17.01
N PRO A 21 6.13 13.66 17.61
CA PRO A 21 7.05 12.68 17.06
C PRO A 21 6.39 11.31 16.87
N HIS A 22 6.45 10.79 15.65
CA HIS A 22 6.01 9.44 15.28
C HIS A 22 6.85 8.95 14.10
N ARG A 23 6.78 7.65 13.81
CA ARG A 23 7.56 7.05 12.72
C ARG A 23 6.81 5.95 12.00
N SER A 24 7.16 5.73 10.74
CA SER A 24 6.89 4.46 10.08
C SER A 24 7.73 3.35 10.73
N VAL A 25 7.19 2.14 10.80
CA VAL A 25 7.89 0.96 11.35
C VAL A 25 8.10 -0.12 10.30
N ASP A 26 9.08 -0.96 10.55
CA ASP A 26 9.47 -2.13 9.76
C ASP A 26 8.97 -3.45 10.38
N THR A 27 8.22 -3.37 11.47
CA THR A 27 7.82 -4.54 12.26
C THR A 27 6.98 -5.52 11.46
N VAL A 28 7.29 -6.81 11.62
CA VAL A 28 6.51 -7.91 11.08
C VAL A 28 6.07 -8.80 12.21
N GLU A 29 4.76 -9.06 12.28
CA GLU A 29 4.17 -9.86 13.35
C GLU A 29 3.21 -10.88 12.74
N LYS A 30 3.29 -12.11 13.24
CA LYS A 30 2.40 -13.20 12.87
C LYS A 30 1.42 -13.46 14.01
N TYR A 31 0.13 -13.41 13.68
CA TYR A 31 -0.94 -13.88 14.56
C TYR A 31 -1.22 -15.35 14.30
N ASP A 32 -1.25 -16.15 15.36
CA ASP A 32 -1.72 -17.53 15.35
C ASP A 32 -3.13 -17.60 15.98
N PRO A 33 -4.18 -17.88 15.20
CA PRO A 33 -5.55 -17.95 15.70
C PRO A 33 -5.80 -19.17 16.59
N GLN A 34 -4.99 -20.23 16.51
CA GLN A 34 -5.16 -21.42 17.35
C GLN A 34 -4.71 -21.16 18.78
N THR A 35 -3.62 -20.41 18.94
CA THR A 35 -3.05 -20.07 20.26
C THR A 35 -3.45 -18.67 20.73
N ASN A 36 -4.11 -17.88 19.88
CA ASN A 36 -4.46 -16.48 20.12
C ASN A 36 -3.24 -15.64 20.54
N ARG A 37 -2.13 -15.81 19.82
CA ARG A 37 -0.85 -15.16 20.14
C ARG A 37 -0.24 -14.48 18.94
N TRP A 38 0.41 -13.36 19.21
CA TRP A 38 1.29 -12.69 18.28
C TRP A 38 2.73 -13.14 18.49
N SER A 39 3.50 -13.19 17.41
CA SER A 39 4.92 -13.50 17.40
C SER A 39 5.65 -12.56 16.44
N VAL A 40 6.84 -12.13 16.82
CA VAL A 40 7.69 -11.28 15.98
C VAL A 40 8.35 -12.13 14.88
N ARG A 41 8.53 -11.52 13.71
CA ARG A 41 9.20 -12.08 12.53
C ARG A 41 10.29 -11.13 12.06
N SER A 42 11.07 -11.54 11.05
CA SER A 42 12.11 -10.68 10.48
C SER A 42 11.53 -9.35 9.97
N SER A 43 12.08 -8.24 10.48
CA SER A 43 11.69 -6.88 10.09
C SER A 43 11.86 -6.63 8.59
N MET A 44 10.98 -5.79 8.02
CA MET A 44 11.12 -5.28 6.66
C MET A 44 12.44 -4.53 6.46
N PRO A 45 13.09 -4.63 5.29
CA PRO A 45 14.23 -3.78 4.97
C PRO A 45 13.84 -2.29 4.88
N THR A 46 12.61 -1.98 4.46
CA THR A 46 12.09 -0.61 4.38
C THR A 46 10.94 -0.40 5.38
N ALA A 47 11.15 0.45 6.38
CA ALA A 47 10.10 0.87 7.32
C ALA A 47 9.06 1.76 6.62
N ARG A 48 7.79 1.33 6.61
CA ARG A 48 6.72 2.03 5.85
C ARG A 48 5.31 1.74 6.34
N ASN A 49 4.39 2.65 6.03
CA ASN A 49 2.94 2.49 6.20
C ASN A 49 2.19 2.70 4.88
N HIS A 50 0.88 2.40 4.85
CA HIS A 50 0.03 2.57 3.65
C HIS A 50 0.57 1.91 2.36
N ALA A 51 1.32 0.81 2.50
CA ALA A 51 1.79 0.00 1.38
C ALA A 51 0.70 -0.95 0.88
N ALA A 52 0.72 -1.28 -0.41
CA ALA A 52 -0.07 -2.38 -0.95
C ALA A 52 0.57 -3.73 -0.60
N ILE A 53 -0.25 -4.75 -0.32
CA ILE A 53 0.24 -6.08 0.07
C ILE A 53 -0.47 -7.17 -0.73
N GLY A 54 0.30 -8.07 -1.35
CA GLY A 54 -0.26 -9.23 -2.06
C GLY A 54 0.43 -10.53 -1.66
N VAL A 55 -0.34 -11.62 -1.58
CA VAL A 55 0.19 -12.97 -1.36
C VAL A 55 0.12 -13.74 -2.67
N VAL A 56 1.28 -14.12 -3.22
CA VAL A 56 1.38 -14.90 -4.46
C VAL A 56 2.42 -16.00 -4.26
N ASN A 57 2.11 -17.23 -4.67
CA ASN A 57 3.02 -18.39 -4.56
C ASN A 57 3.61 -18.56 -3.14
N ASN A 58 2.78 -18.40 -2.12
CA ASN A 58 3.14 -18.47 -0.68
C ASN A 58 4.19 -17.43 -0.22
N LYS A 59 4.45 -16.39 -1.01
CA LYS A 59 5.28 -15.24 -0.63
C LYS A 59 4.39 -14.02 -0.41
N ILE A 60 4.84 -13.11 0.45
CA ILE A 60 4.18 -11.84 0.71
C ILE A 60 4.95 -10.73 0.02
N TYR A 61 4.29 -9.92 -0.78
CA TYR A 61 4.87 -8.77 -1.47
C TYR A 61 4.37 -7.49 -0.82
N VAL A 62 5.28 -6.58 -0.50
CA VAL A 62 4.98 -5.25 0.03
C VAL A 62 5.40 -4.21 -1.01
N ILE A 63 4.43 -3.45 -1.50
CA ILE A 63 4.57 -2.58 -2.67
C ILE A 63 4.31 -1.13 -2.27
N GLY A 64 5.29 -0.28 -2.59
CA GLY A 64 5.18 1.16 -2.39
C GLY A 64 5.03 1.55 -0.93
N GLY A 65 4.19 2.54 -0.65
CA GLY A 65 3.89 3.00 0.70
C GLY A 65 4.55 4.33 1.05
N ARG A 66 4.48 4.67 2.33
CA ARG A 66 4.86 5.95 2.93
C ARG A 66 6.02 5.75 3.91
N LEU A 67 7.05 6.58 3.80
CA LEU A 67 8.27 6.54 4.59
C LEU A 67 8.30 7.68 5.62
N GLY A 68 9.07 7.48 6.68
CA GLY A 68 9.37 8.52 7.68
C GLY A 68 8.22 8.82 8.64
N SER A 69 7.07 9.24 8.12
CA SER A 69 5.91 9.70 8.89
C SER A 69 4.63 8.88 8.61
N ALA A 70 3.71 8.87 9.57
CA ALA A 70 2.39 8.27 9.44
C ALA A 70 1.48 9.10 8.53
N PHE A 71 1.69 10.42 8.51
CA PHE A 71 0.82 11.38 7.84
C PHE A 71 1.49 11.93 6.59
N ILE A 72 0.69 12.13 5.54
CA ILE A 72 1.19 12.40 4.20
C ILE A 72 1.95 13.72 4.07
N PHE A 73 1.57 14.75 4.84
CA PHE A 73 2.15 16.09 4.74
C PHE A 73 3.62 16.19 5.20
N THR A 74 4.12 15.21 5.94
CA THR A 74 5.52 15.13 6.43
C THR A 74 6.19 13.81 6.05
N ALA A 75 5.61 13.08 5.10
CA ALA A 75 6.16 11.82 4.64
C ALA A 75 6.68 11.94 3.21
N SER A 76 7.54 11.00 2.84
CA SER A 76 7.80 10.69 1.43
C SER A 76 7.10 9.39 1.07
N ASN A 77 7.00 9.13 -0.23
CA ASN A 77 6.54 7.84 -0.72
C ASN A 77 7.71 6.92 -1.05
N THR A 78 7.39 5.72 -1.53
CA THR A 78 8.34 4.84 -2.18
C THR A 78 7.63 4.03 -3.25
N ASN A 79 8.40 3.54 -4.23
CA ASN A 79 7.94 2.58 -5.21
C ASN A 79 8.60 1.19 -5.06
N VAL A 80 9.31 0.97 -3.95
CA VAL A 80 10.01 -0.30 -3.66
C VAL A 80 9.01 -1.45 -3.54
N VAL A 81 9.38 -2.59 -4.15
CA VAL A 81 8.71 -3.88 -3.96
C VAL A 81 9.64 -4.82 -3.22
N GLU A 82 9.22 -5.29 -2.05
CA GLU A 82 9.95 -6.27 -1.24
C GLU A 82 9.13 -7.56 -1.10
N GLU A 83 9.82 -8.70 -1.19
CA GLU A 83 9.23 -10.02 -1.07
C GLU A 83 9.70 -10.66 0.24
N TYR A 84 8.75 -11.16 1.02
CA TYR A 84 8.98 -11.91 2.24
C TYR A 84 8.56 -13.35 2.06
N ASP A 85 9.42 -14.25 2.55
CA ASP A 85 9.17 -15.68 2.61
C ASP A 85 8.82 -16.11 4.04
N PRO A 86 7.54 -16.41 4.34
CA PRO A 86 7.15 -16.88 5.66
C PRO A 86 7.76 -18.23 6.05
N ALA A 87 8.15 -19.07 5.08
CA ALA A 87 8.71 -20.39 5.35
C ALA A 87 10.14 -20.30 5.89
N THR A 88 10.93 -19.35 5.40
CA THR A 88 12.33 -19.14 5.81
C THR A 88 12.51 -17.96 6.75
N ASP A 89 11.47 -17.14 6.95
CA ASP A 89 11.53 -15.89 7.70
C ASP A 89 12.55 -14.90 7.12
N GLN A 90 12.66 -14.84 5.78
CA GLN A 90 13.64 -14.01 5.09
C GLN A 90 12.99 -13.06 4.10
N TRP A 91 13.64 -11.91 3.93
CA TRP A 91 13.36 -10.97 2.85
C TRP A 91 14.28 -11.24 1.67
N GLY A 92 13.72 -11.24 0.46
CA GLY A 92 14.47 -11.38 -0.77
C GLY A 92 15.13 -10.08 -1.24
N LEU A 93 15.79 -10.13 -2.39
CA LEU A 93 16.25 -8.93 -3.09
C LEU A 93 15.07 -8.06 -3.51
N VAL A 94 15.32 -6.74 -3.58
CA VAL A 94 14.35 -5.76 -4.11
C VAL A 94 13.93 -6.16 -5.51
N LYS A 95 12.61 -6.19 -5.73
CA LYS A 95 11.98 -6.56 -7.01
C LYS A 95 11.81 -5.35 -7.93
N ALA A 96 11.27 -5.55 -9.13
CA ALA A 96 10.98 -4.46 -10.04
C ALA A 96 10.07 -3.42 -9.38
N ARG A 97 10.50 -2.16 -9.44
CA ARG A 97 9.83 -1.04 -8.76
C ARG A 97 8.50 -0.72 -9.43
N MET A 98 7.52 -0.31 -8.61
CA MET A 98 6.25 0.20 -9.11
C MET A 98 6.49 1.42 -10.02
N PRO A 99 5.88 1.51 -11.21
CA PRO A 99 6.16 2.61 -12.14
C PRO A 99 5.87 3.99 -11.55
N THR A 100 4.81 4.08 -10.75
CA THR A 100 4.35 5.32 -10.13
C THR A 100 4.53 5.25 -8.60
N GLU A 101 5.30 6.15 -8.01
CA GLU A 101 5.59 6.18 -6.57
C GLU A 101 4.41 6.74 -5.75
N ARG A 102 3.78 5.88 -4.94
CA ARG A 102 2.55 6.22 -4.21
C ARG A 102 2.26 5.34 -2.98
N SER A 103 1.35 5.80 -2.15
CA SER A 103 0.79 5.09 -0.98
C SER A 103 -0.73 5.15 -0.95
N GLY A 104 -1.37 4.32 -0.12
CA GLY A 104 -2.79 4.49 0.21
C GLY A 104 -3.73 4.27 -0.98
N GLY A 105 -3.30 3.50 -1.98
CA GLY A 105 -4.18 3.01 -3.05
C GLY A 105 -4.96 1.76 -2.60
N ALA A 106 -5.89 1.32 -3.42
CA ALA A 106 -6.45 -0.04 -3.31
C ALA A 106 -5.48 -1.06 -3.92
N TRP A 107 -5.56 -2.29 -3.44
CA TRP A 107 -4.86 -3.40 -4.07
C TRP A 107 -5.67 -4.70 -4.00
N VAL A 108 -5.44 -5.59 -4.96
CA VAL A 108 -6.03 -6.93 -4.99
C VAL A 108 -5.03 -7.94 -5.58
N VAL A 109 -5.18 -9.20 -5.21
CA VAL A 109 -4.49 -10.32 -5.90
C VAL A 109 -5.49 -11.05 -6.77
N TYR A 110 -5.16 -11.25 -8.04
CA TYR A 110 -5.98 -12.02 -8.97
C TYR A 110 -5.12 -12.71 -10.02
N ASN A 111 -5.36 -14.01 -10.25
CA ASN A 111 -4.61 -14.85 -11.19
C ASN A 111 -3.09 -14.69 -11.09
N GLY A 112 -2.57 -14.71 -9.86
CA GLY A 112 -1.13 -14.62 -9.59
C GLY A 112 -0.51 -13.23 -9.77
N ARG A 113 -1.29 -12.20 -10.08
CA ARG A 113 -0.83 -10.81 -10.19
C ARG A 113 -1.36 -9.94 -9.06
N ILE A 114 -0.61 -8.90 -8.72
CA ILE A 114 -0.98 -7.92 -7.70
C ILE A 114 -1.32 -6.61 -8.39
N TYR A 115 -2.58 -6.20 -8.31
CA TYR A 115 -3.07 -4.96 -8.91
C TYR A 115 -3.04 -3.86 -7.86
N VAL A 116 -2.55 -2.67 -8.22
CA VAL A 116 -2.50 -1.49 -7.37
C VAL A 116 -3.19 -0.33 -8.09
N ALA A 117 -4.25 0.18 -7.47
CA ALA A 117 -5.13 1.19 -8.05
C ALA A 117 -5.15 2.46 -7.20
N GLY A 118 -5.02 3.61 -7.86
CA GLY A 118 -5.01 4.91 -7.21
C GLY A 118 -3.85 5.07 -6.23
N GLY A 119 -4.09 5.81 -5.16
CA GLY A 119 -3.09 6.21 -4.17
C GLY A 119 -2.79 7.70 -4.24
N GLU A 120 -1.91 8.14 -3.35
CA GLU A 120 -1.50 9.54 -3.22
C GLU A 120 0.01 9.68 -3.07
N HIS A 121 0.48 10.87 -3.42
CA HIS A 121 1.85 11.34 -3.25
C HIS A 121 1.83 12.78 -2.75
N GLN A 122 2.69 13.07 -1.79
CA GLN A 122 2.93 14.43 -1.32
C GLN A 122 4.42 14.64 -1.05
N ASP A 123 4.99 15.63 -1.73
CA ASP A 123 6.27 16.22 -1.41
C ASP A 123 6.21 17.73 -1.66
N SER A 124 7.36 18.41 -1.67
CA SER A 124 7.42 19.85 -1.93
C SER A 124 7.06 20.25 -3.37
N HIS A 125 6.94 19.30 -4.30
CA HIS A 125 6.74 19.52 -5.73
C HIS A 125 5.40 18.99 -6.24
N LEU A 126 4.88 17.92 -5.65
CA LEU A 126 3.70 17.21 -6.08
C LEU A 126 2.79 16.93 -4.88
N MET A 127 1.53 17.31 -5.01
CA MET A 127 0.45 16.97 -4.07
C MET A 127 -0.70 16.39 -4.90
N ALA A 128 -0.80 15.07 -5.01
CA ALA A 128 -1.71 14.45 -5.96
C ALA A 128 -2.29 13.12 -5.46
N ALA A 129 -3.55 12.86 -5.85
CA ALA A 129 -4.09 11.51 -5.94
C ALA A 129 -3.95 11.00 -7.39
N PHE A 130 -3.86 9.68 -7.57
CA PHE A 130 -3.57 9.07 -8.87
C PHE A 130 -4.76 8.34 -9.46
N ARG A 131 -4.84 8.34 -10.80
CA ARG A 131 -5.73 7.48 -11.60
C ARG A 131 -5.08 6.13 -11.96
N ALA A 132 -3.81 5.93 -11.60
CA ALA A 132 -3.01 4.81 -12.03
C ALA A 132 -3.65 3.47 -11.63
N LEU A 133 -3.66 2.53 -12.56
CA LEU A 133 -3.97 1.13 -12.31
C LEU A 133 -2.83 0.31 -12.92
N GLU A 134 -2.12 -0.42 -12.07
CA GLU A 134 -0.91 -1.14 -12.48
C GLU A 134 -0.94 -2.54 -11.89
N ALA A 135 -0.41 -3.51 -12.62
CA ALA A 135 -0.32 -4.90 -12.18
C ALA A 135 1.14 -5.36 -12.12
N TYR A 136 1.55 -5.86 -10.96
CA TYR A 136 2.82 -6.55 -10.77
C TYR A 136 2.62 -8.05 -11.01
N ASP A 137 3.50 -8.62 -11.82
CA ASP A 137 3.59 -10.05 -12.08
C ASP A 137 4.85 -10.61 -11.39
N PRO A 138 4.71 -11.31 -10.25
CA PRO A 138 5.84 -11.90 -9.54
C PRO A 138 6.57 -12.99 -10.34
N SER A 139 5.92 -13.64 -11.30
CA SER A 139 6.53 -14.72 -12.10
C SER A 139 7.56 -14.19 -13.09
N THR A 140 7.33 -12.99 -13.63
CA THR A 140 8.22 -12.31 -14.57
C THR A 140 8.98 -11.15 -13.93
N ASN A 141 8.69 -10.83 -12.67
CA ASN A 141 9.21 -9.67 -11.96
C ASN A 141 9.04 -8.38 -12.78
N SER A 142 7.84 -8.14 -13.30
CA SER A 142 7.57 -7.01 -14.19
C SER A 142 6.22 -6.37 -13.89
N TRP A 143 6.06 -5.15 -14.40
CA TRP A 143 4.85 -4.35 -14.26
C TRP A 143 4.13 -4.21 -15.59
N SER A 144 2.80 -4.14 -15.54
CA SER A 144 1.94 -3.74 -16.65
C SER A 144 1.11 -2.53 -16.24
N GLU A 145 1.16 -1.47 -17.04
CA GLU A 145 0.21 -0.34 -16.92
C GLU A 145 -1.12 -0.74 -17.56
N LEU A 146 -2.22 -0.51 -16.85
CA LEU A 146 -3.58 -0.85 -17.28
C LEU A 146 -4.38 0.44 -17.54
N PRO A 147 -5.56 0.34 -18.18
CA PRO A 147 -6.44 1.50 -18.33
C PRO A 147 -6.68 2.20 -16.99
N MET A 148 -6.41 3.50 -16.95
CA MET A 148 -6.51 4.30 -15.73
C MET A 148 -7.95 4.39 -15.22
N MET A 149 -8.12 4.57 -13.91
CA MET A 149 -9.40 4.94 -13.30
C MET A 149 -9.98 6.21 -13.94
N PRO A 150 -11.30 6.41 -14.05
CA PRO A 150 -11.90 7.68 -14.48
C PRO A 150 -11.50 8.90 -13.65
N MET A 151 -11.30 8.73 -12.34
CA MET A 151 -10.98 9.81 -11.39
C MET A 151 -9.79 9.40 -10.51
N PRO A 152 -8.86 10.31 -10.17
CA PRO A 152 -7.82 9.98 -9.21
C PRO A 152 -8.45 9.73 -7.86
N ARG A 153 -7.97 8.72 -7.13
CA ARG A 153 -8.50 8.39 -5.80
C ARG A 153 -7.40 7.83 -4.91
N HIS A 154 -7.45 8.15 -3.63
CA HIS A 154 -6.70 7.47 -2.57
C HIS A 154 -7.66 7.06 -1.44
N GLY A 155 -7.20 6.19 -0.53
CA GLY A 155 -8.04 5.67 0.56
C GLY A 155 -9.21 4.80 0.09
N LEU A 156 -9.20 4.38 -1.18
CA LEU A 156 -10.21 3.54 -1.79
C LEU A 156 -10.09 2.07 -1.39
N ALA A 157 -11.21 1.35 -1.46
CA ALA A 157 -11.25 -0.09 -1.28
C ALA A 157 -11.30 -0.80 -2.64
N GLY A 158 -10.63 -1.95 -2.73
CA GLY A 158 -10.63 -2.81 -3.92
C GLY A 158 -11.08 -4.22 -3.58
N ALA A 159 -11.90 -4.82 -4.45
CA ALA A 159 -12.29 -6.22 -4.34
C ALA A 159 -12.44 -6.84 -5.73
N VAL A 160 -12.21 -8.15 -5.83
CA VAL A 160 -12.49 -8.91 -7.05
C VAL A 160 -13.76 -9.74 -6.86
N VAL A 161 -14.69 -9.61 -7.80
CA VAL A 161 -15.93 -10.39 -7.85
C VAL A 161 -16.05 -11.06 -9.21
N GLY A 162 -15.90 -12.39 -9.24
CA GLY A 162 -15.70 -13.13 -10.48
C GLY A 162 -14.36 -12.74 -11.10
N ASP A 163 -14.40 -12.15 -12.29
CA ASP A 163 -13.26 -11.67 -13.05
C ASP A 163 -13.24 -10.15 -13.18
N ARG A 164 -13.89 -9.43 -12.25
CA ARG A 164 -13.96 -7.97 -12.26
C ARG A 164 -13.37 -7.38 -10.99
N LEU A 165 -12.53 -6.37 -11.16
CA LEU A 165 -12.02 -5.50 -10.10
C LEU A 165 -13.01 -4.37 -9.86
N HIS A 166 -13.55 -4.31 -8.64
CA HIS A 166 -14.40 -3.24 -8.15
C HIS A 166 -13.56 -2.29 -7.29
N LEU A 167 -13.63 -0.99 -7.57
CA LEU A 167 -12.93 0.07 -6.84
C LEU A 167 -13.93 1.10 -6.33
N VAL A 168 -14.06 1.18 -5.00
CA VAL A 168 -15.16 1.88 -4.33
C VAL A 168 -14.63 2.92 -3.36
N SER A 169 -15.34 4.05 -3.27
CA SER A 169 -15.05 5.16 -2.35
C SER A 169 -13.68 5.81 -2.63
N GLY A 170 -13.12 6.48 -1.62
CA GLY A 170 -11.88 7.23 -1.68
C GLY A 170 -12.10 8.73 -1.89
N ASP A 171 -11.04 9.50 -1.71
CA ASP A 171 -11.02 10.93 -1.93
C ASP A 171 -10.20 11.25 -3.19
N VAL A 172 -10.69 12.19 -3.99
CA VAL A 172 -10.05 12.59 -5.25
C VAL A 172 -8.88 13.55 -5.04
N GLN A 173 -8.77 14.11 -3.85
CA GLN A 173 -7.68 14.97 -3.43
C GLN A 173 -6.75 14.21 -2.48
N SER A 174 -5.46 14.55 -2.45
CA SER A 174 -4.56 13.99 -1.43
C SER A 174 -4.96 14.48 -0.04
N ALA A 175 -4.88 13.61 0.96
CA ALA A 175 -5.29 13.89 2.33
C ALA A 175 -4.56 15.07 2.99
N GLY A 176 -3.43 15.52 2.45
CA GLY A 176 -2.69 16.66 2.98
C GLY A 176 -3.18 18.03 2.53
N ILE A 177 -4.22 18.12 1.69
CA ILE A 177 -4.81 19.41 1.30
C ILE A 177 -5.94 19.76 2.28
N ILE A 178 -5.76 20.85 3.03
CA ILE A 178 -6.70 21.29 4.07
C ILE A 178 -7.81 22.14 3.45
N GLY A 179 -9.05 21.93 3.89
CA GLY A 179 -10.19 22.82 3.61
C GLY A 179 -10.91 22.54 2.28
N MET A 180 -10.49 21.52 1.55
CA MET A 180 -11.20 20.98 0.40
C MET A 180 -11.33 19.47 0.58
N HIS A 181 -12.57 18.99 0.64
CA HIS A 181 -12.90 17.57 0.66
C HIS A 181 -13.82 17.32 -0.51
N VAL A 182 -13.34 16.56 -1.48
CA VAL A 182 -14.10 16.23 -2.68
C VAL A 182 -14.34 14.73 -2.65
N ALA A 183 -15.39 14.35 -1.92
CA ALA A 183 -15.85 12.97 -1.91
C ALA A 183 -16.50 12.62 -3.25
N THR A 184 -16.38 11.38 -3.67
CA THR A 184 -17.05 10.84 -4.85
C THR A 184 -17.82 9.57 -4.47
N ASP A 185 -18.98 9.37 -5.09
CA ASP A 185 -19.75 8.14 -5.06
C ASP A 185 -19.31 7.14 -6.15
N SER A 186 -18.20 7.43 -6.88
CA SER A 186 -17.74 6.61 -7.99
C SER A 186 -17.46 5.17 -7.58
N HIS A 187 -18.07 4.26 -8.32
CA HIS A 187 -17.79 2.84 -8.32
C HIS A 187 -17.23 2.49 -9.69
N ASP A 188 -15.96 2.12 -9.74
CA ASP A 188 -15.34 1.72 -11.01
C ASP A 188 -15.24 0.19 -11.09
N ILE A 189 -15.47 -0.36 -12.28
CA ILE A 189 -15.37 -1.79 -12.55
C ILE A 189 -14.42 -2.02 -13.73
N PHE A 190 -13.38 -2.83 -13.51
CA PHE A 190 -12.42 -3.22 -14.53
C PHE A 190 -12.52 -4.73 -14.77
N GLN A 191 -12.55 -5.13 -16.03
CA GLN A 191 -12.45 -6.52 -16.42
C GLN A 191 -11.01 -7.02 -16.23
N LEU A 192 -10.82 -8.14 -15.54
CA LEU A 192 -9.52 -8.78 -15.30
C LEU A 192 -9.41 -10.07 -16.15
N GLY A 193 -8.61 -10.01 -17.22
CA GLY A 193 -8.36 -11.09 -18.19
C GLY A 193 -8.76 -10.67 -19.62
N HIS A 194 -8.16 -11.12 -20.72
CA HIS A 194 -7.05 -12.06 -20.99
C HIS A 194 -5.91 -11.36 -21.74
N ARG A 195 -4.66 -11.59 -21.33
CA ARG A 195 -3.52 -11.86 -22.23
C ARG A 195 -2.54 -12.77 -21.51
#